data_AF-A0A0R1SEM6-F1
#
_entry.id   AF-A0A0R1SEM6-F1
#
_cell.length_a   1.000
_cell.length_b   1.000
_cell.length_c   1.000
_cell.angle_alpha   90.00
_cell.angle_beta   90.00
_cell.angle_gamma   90.00
#
_symmetry.space_group_name_H-M   'P 1'
#
loop_
_entity.id
_entity.type
_entity.pdbx_description
1 polymer ?
#
loop_
_entity_poly.entity_id
_entity_poly.type
_entity_poly.pdbx_seq_one_letter_code
_entity_poly.pdbx_strand_id
1 'polypeptide(L)'
;MYPSEFTPSLDLDGTSFQAFFYNGDVPLYSSGNFVFNNLTKQVIPGPTTATIDGQVQRLVQNPYKYYMNLNYKVAKQMTFVFFLPYQDNVQTIAYKIIPYDRATGKPIPNYTPEEKSGMPGDKVDVPTISGYTPETNQVTIPAAGGDIIAYYTKTPASESKITVHYEDEAGHSIQDATTTSGKIGDPYNASHPATITKDGTVYEYVGVKDNRVLPTKYAETDQTITYLYKKSSSGGTGGGGTPTTPIQPSTPTTPATPIIPATPITPSTPVTPTNPDEPGGGLIAAKSAAVYSVKPIYLYQGKNFKKSQRIAFYTKKPRINRPMFVVTGYARSNTGKLRYQVRDVNHRAKTAGKRGYITASTKYVLPVYYQSNHKTLTVINPRGVNEYRQKNLTGKVKNYRQGTVLKVKGFVRHNLTTRYQLSNGHYITGNRKLVISGQYKQPKRVIVKHRINRYQTANLTKRNGSYKRGQRMTIKHYTFSHATNKQKRGTMRFAVKGGYITANQKFVRVNR
;
A
#
# COMPACT_ATOMS: atom_id res chain seq x y z
N MET A 1 -24.60 -34.43 65.47
CA MET A 1 -24.40 -35.75 64.86
C MET A 1 -23.69 -35.52 63.52
N TYR A 2 -22.37 -35.72 63.49
CA TYR A 2 -21.57 -35.82 62.26
C TYR A 2 -21.86 -37.18 61.59
N PRO A 3 -21.73 -37.35 60.26
CA PRO A 3 -20.41 -37.47 59.62
C PRO A 3 -20.32 -36.80 58.22
N SER A 4 -19.22 -36.09 57.92
CA SER A 4 -18.04 -36.55 57.16
C SER A 4 -18.22 -36.52 55.63
N GLU A 5 -17.36 -35.71 55.01
CA GLU A 5 -16.65 -35.96 53.74
C GLU A 5 -17.47 -36.04 52.44
N PHE A 6 -17.28 -35.04 51.57
CA PHE A 6 -16.57 -35.25 50.29
C PHE A 6 -16.07 -33.90 49.73
N THR A 7 -14.74 -33.79 49.74
CA THR A 7 -13.92 -32.93 48.88
C THR A 7 -14.14 -33.22 47.40
N PRO A 8 -14.09 -32.20 46.54
CA PRO A 8 -13.40 -32.30 45.27
C PRO A 8 -12.10 -31.51 45.34
N SER A 9 -11.01 -32.23 45.56
CA SER A 9 -9.69 -31.90 45.03
C SER A 9 -9.63 -32.25 43.53
N LEU A 10 -8.92 -31.43 42.76
CA LEU A 10 -8.01 -31.73 41.65
C LEU A 10 -7.76 -30.36 40.98
N ASP A 11 -6.70 -29.64 41.30
CA ASP A 11 -5.30 -29.87 40.90
C ASP A 11 -5.03 -31.07 39.97
N LEU A 12 -4.88 -30.83 38.66
CA LEU A 12 -3.60 -30.99 37.92
C LEU A 12 -3.71 -30.87 36.37
N ASP A 13 -4.88 -30.60 35.78
CA ASP A 13 -5.08 -30.54 34.32
C ASP A 13 -5.70 -29.23 33.76
N GLY A 14 -5.79 -28.19 34.59
CA GLY A 14 -6.04 -26.81 34.16
C GLY A 14 -7.50 -26.51 33.82
N THR A 15 -8.13 -25.66 34.64
CA THR A 15 -8.96 -24.48 34.22
C THR A 15 -9.81 -23.84 35.32
N SER A 16 -9.64 -24.15 36.62
CA SER A 16 -10.39 -23.47 37.69
C SER A 16 -9.52 -22.83 38.78
N PHE A 17 -9.83 -21.58 39.14
CA PHE A 17 -9.51 -20.99 40.45
C PHE A 17 -10.80 -20.47 41.12
N GLN A 18 -10.87 -20.70 42.43
CA GLN A 18 -12.00 -20.53 43.33
C GLN A 18 -12.20 -19.07 43.80
N ALA A 19 -13.44 -18.72 44.13
CA ALA A 19 -13.82 -17.52 44.85
C ALA A 19 -14.20 -17.90 46.30
N PHE A 20 -13.73 -17.15 47.30
CA PHE A 20 -14.18 -17.28 48.69
C PHE A 20 -15.23 -16.22 49.01
N PHE A 21 -16.33 -16.62 49.64
CA PHE A 21 -17.27 -15.76 50.37
C PHE A 21 -17.36 -16.26 51.82
N TYR A 22 -17.59 -15.34 52.78
CA TYR A 22 -18.74 -15.32 53.71
C TYR A 22 -18.47 -14.47 54.96
N ASN A 23 -19.15 -13.31 55.10
CA ASN A 23 -19.92 -12.86 56.28
C ASN A 23 -20.18 -11.35 56.25
N GLY A 24 -21.46 -10.97 56.29
CA GLY A 24 -21.90 -9.59 56.57
C GLY A 24 -23.10 -9.19 55.72
N ASP A 25 -24.24 -8.98 56.36
CA ASP A 25 -25.38 -8.29 55.75
C ASP A 25 -24.94 -6.90 55.29
N VAL A 26 -25.06 -6.61 53.99
CA VAL A 26 -24.85 -5.27 53.45
C VAL A 26 -26.21 -4.75 53.00
N PRO A 27 -26.84 -3.81 53.73
CA PRO A 27 -28.01 -3.13 53.21
C PRO A 27 -27.58 -2.32 51.99
N LEU A 28 -28.43 -2.34 50.96
CA LEU A 28 -28.23 -1.83 49.59
C LEU A 28 -27.96 -0.31 49.45
N TYR A 29 -27.50 0.37 50.51
CA TYR A 29 -27.26 1.80 50.54
C TYR A 29 -25.98 2.16 51.31
N SER A 30 -24.82 1.68 50.86
CA SER A 30 -23.56 2.36 51.17
C SER A 30 -22.53 2.07 50.08
N SER A 31 -21.73 3.07 49.77
CA SER A 31 -20.62 3.02 48.81
C SER A 31 -19.66 1.88 49.16
N GLY A 32 -19.84 0.76 48.46
CA GLY A 32 -19.21 -0.53 48.78
C GLY A 32 -17.70 -0.54 48.54
N ASN A 33 -16.95 -0.67 49.64
CA ASN A 33 -15.58 -1.13 49.62
C ASN A 33 -15.57 -2.63 49.93
N PHE A 34 -15.23 -3.45 48.95
CA PHE A 34 -15.01 -4.89 49.14
C PHE A 34 -13.56 -5.11 49.60
N VAL A 35 -13.35 -5.89 50.66
CA VAL A 35 -12.02 -6.36 51.10
C VAL A 35 -11.87 -7.83 50.72
N PHE A 36 -10.84 -8.15 49.94
CA PHE A 36 -10.59 -9.49 49.41
C PHE A 36 -9.38 -10.12 50.13
N ASN A 37 -9.53 -11.34 50.64
CA ASN A 37 -8.46 -12.08 51.32
C ASN A 37 -8.06 -13.34 50.52
N ASN A 38 -6.82 -13.84 50.69
CA ASN A 38 -6.31 -15.07 50.08
C ASN A 38 -6.29 -15.12 48.54
N LEU A 39 -5.96 -14.00 47.90
CA LEU A 39 -5.87 -13.94 46.44
C LEU A 39 -4.59 -14.60 45.92
N THR A 40 -4.73 -15.47 44.92
CA THR A 40 -3.59 -16.08 44.22
C THR A 40 -2.99 -15.12 43.18
N LYS A 41 -1.68 -15.23 42.93
CA LYS A 41 -0.98 -14.38 41.95
C LYS A 41 -1.50 -14.64 40.53
N GLN A 42 -1.92 -13.58 39.85
CA GLN A 42 -2.50 -13.69 38.50
C GLN A 42 -1.39 -13.66 37.43
N VAL A 43 -1.34 -14.72 36.60
CA VAL A 43 -0.34 -14.88 35.51
C VAL A 43 -0.96 -14.99 34.12
N ILE A 44 -2.28 -14.82 33.98
CA ILE A 44 -2.97 -14.94 32.70
C ILE A 44 -3.98 -13.78 32.53
N PRO A 45 -3.99 -13.06 31.39
CA PRO A 45 -5.10 -12.16 31.04
C PRO A 45 -6.39 -12.97 31.05
N GLY A 46 -7.47 -12.43 31.61
CA GLY A 46 -8.62 -13.31 31.78
C GLY A 46 -9.30 -13.73 30.45
N PRO A 47 -10.32 -14.61 30.52
CA PRO A 47 -11.03 -15.17 29.36
C PRO A 47 -11.76 -14.16 28.45
N THR A 48 -11.53 -14.21 27.14
CA THR A 48 -12.31 -13.38 26.18
C THR A 48 -13.73 -13.89 25.89
N THR A 49 -14.08 -15.07 26.44
CA THR A 49 -15.33 -15.77 26.25
C THR A 49 -15.70 -16.55 27.51
N ALA A 50 -16.98 -16.67 27.82
CA ALA A 50 -17.50 -17.56 28.86
C ALA A 50 -18.54 -18.50 28.26
N THR A 51 -18.60 -19.74 28.75
CA THR A 51 -19.67 -20.67 28.38
C THR A 51 -20.75 -20.61 29.45
N ILE A 52 -21.95 -20.20 29.08
CA ILE A 52 -23.12 -20.11 29.96
C ILE A 52 -24.21 -20.96 29.31
N ASP A 53 -24.74 -21.94 30.04
CA ASP A 53 -25.77 -22.88 29.57
C ASP A 53 -25.42 -23.57 28.24
N GLY A 54 -24.16 -23.98 28.10
CA GLY A 54 -23.65 -24.66 26.89
C GLY A 54 -23.42 -23.74 25.69
N GLN A 55 -23.67 -22.44 25.80
CA GLN A 55 -23.40 -21.46 24.74
C GLN A 55 -22.17 -20.59 25.06
N VAL A 56 -21.26 -20.49 24.08
CA VAL A 56 -20.07 -19.64 24.19
C VAL A 56 -20.45 -18.18 23.93
N GLN A 57 -20.45 -17.38 24.98
CA GLN A 57 -20.69 -15.95 24.93
C GLN A 57 -19.39 -15.17 24.92
N ARG A 58 -19.35 -14.06 24.17
CA ARG A 58 -18.23 -13.13 24.17
C ARG A 58 -18.40 -12.12 25.30
N LEU A 59 -17.38 -12.00 26.14
CA LEU A 59 -17.38 -11.04 27.24
C LEU A 59 -17.05 -9.64 26.71
N VAL A 60 -17.74 -8.63 27.23
CA VAL A 60 -17.44 -7.23 26.95
C VAL A 60 -16.13 -6.88 27.67
N GLN A 61 -15.07 -6.61 26.91
CA GLN A 61 -13.76 -6.32 27.49
C GLN A 61 -13.72 -4.91 28.07
N ASN A 62 -13.40 -4.82 29.36
CA ASN A 62 -13.05 -3.59 30.06
C ASN A 62 -11.60 -3.16 29.65
N PRO A 63 -11.24 -1.86 29.65
CA PRO A 63 -9.87 -1.39 29.40
C PRO A 63 -8.77 -2.04 30.27
N TYR A 64 -9.11 -2.60 31.43
CA TYR A 64 -8.16 -3.31 32.30
C TYR A 64 -8.00 -4.78 31.88
N LYS A 65 -6.75 -5.23 31.78
CA LYS A 65 -6.33 -6.51 31.15
C LYS A 65 -6.41 -7.72 32.09
N TYR A 66 -6.43 -7.47 33.39
CA TYR A 66 -6.51 -8.45 34.47
C TYR A 66 -7.82 -8.24 35.24
N TYR A 67 -8.44 -9.33 35.65
CA TYR A 67 -9.74 -9.31 36.30
C TYR A 67 -9.93 -10.52 37.19
N MET A 68 -10.74 -10.31 38.22
CA MET A 68 -11.21 -11.33 39.14
C MET A 68 -12.56 -11.86 38.66
N ASN A 69 -12.70 -13.19 38.63
CA ASN A 69 -13.96 -13.85 38.34
C ASN A 69 -14.66 -14.19 39.65
N LEU A 70 -15.87 -13.67 39.85
CA LEU A 70 -16.72 -13.92 41.01
C LEU A 70 -17.95 -14.71 40.56
N ASN A 71 -18.16 -15.88 41.15
CA ASN A 71 -19.40 -16.65 40.97
C ASN A 71 -20.32 -16.38 42.16
N TYR A 72 -21.43 -15.68 41.92
CA TYR A 72 -22.45 -15.42 42.93
C TYR A 72 -23.64 -16.36 42.73
N LYS A 73 -23.94 -17.20 43.72
CA LYS A 73 -25.01 -18.20 43.63
C LYS A 73 -26.18 -17.79 44.52
N VAL A 74 -27.34 -17.50 43.93
CA VAL A 74 -28.59 -17.27 44.66
C VAL A 74 -29.38 -18.57 44.64
N ALA A 75 -29.83 -19.02 45.83
CA ALA A 75 -30.64 -20.20 46.11
C ALA A 75 -30.94 -21.13 44.92
N LYS A 76 -30.30 -22.30 44.90
CA LYS A 76 -30.46 -23.47 44.00
C LYS A 76 -30.63 -23.28 42.48
N GLN A 77 -30.76 -22.07 41.90
CA GLN A 77 -31.09 -21.93 40.48
C GLN A 77 -30.33 -20.85 39.69
N MET A 78 -29.63 -19.87 40.30
CA MET A 78 -28.95 -18.84 39.49
C MET A 78 -27.53 -18.54 39.95
N THR A 79 -26.58 -18.68 39.01
CA THR A 79 -25.18 -18.29 39.19
C THR A 79 -24.90 -17.06 38.31
N PHE A 80 -24.50 -15.94 38.92
CA PHE A 80 -24.01 -14.76 38.21
C PHE A 80 -22.47 -14.80 38.18
N VAL A 81 -21.90 -14.51 37.02
CA VAL A 81 -20.45 -14.39 36.85
C VAL A 81 -20.11 -12.90 36.73
N PHE A 82 -19.46 -12.33 37.74
CA PHE A 82 -18.96 -10.96 37.69
C PHE A 82 -17.47 -10.96 37.36
N PHE A 83 -17.09 -10.10 36.42
CA PHE A 83 -15.69 -9.81 36.11
C PHE A 83 -15.37 -8.40 36.60
N LEU A 84 -14.70 -8.31 37.75
CA LEU A 84 -14.27 -7.02 38.29
C LEU A 84 -12.84 -6.73 37.82
N PRO A 85 -12.56 -5.51 37.32
CA PRO A 85 -11.18 -5.09 37.08
C PRO A 85 -10.44 -5.12 38.42
N TYR A 86 -9.36 -5.89 38.48
CA TYR A 86 -8.58 -6.10 39.69
C TYR A 86 -7.10 -6.10 39.31
N GLN A 87 -6.28 -5.35 40.04
CA GLN A 87 -4.84 -5.30 39.84
C GLN A 87 -4.17 -5.31 41.21
N ASP A 88 -3.74 -6.48 41.64
CA ASP A 88 -2.88 -6.64 42.82
C ASP A 88 -1.93 -7.83 42.61
N ASN A 89 -0.67 -7.68 43.01
CA ASN A 89 0.37 -8.74 42.94
C ASN A 89 0.55 -9.47 41.58
N VAL A 90 0.50 -8.76 40.44
CA VAL A 90 0.76 -9.34 39.11
C VAL A 90 2.25 -9.75 38.99
N GLN A 91 2.52 -11.05 38.83
CA GLN A 91 3.89 -11.57 38.71
C GLN A 91 4.45 -11.35 37.31
N THR A 92 5.66 -10.81 37.21
CA THR A 92 6.41 -10.73 35.95
C THR A 92 7.05 -12.08 35.62
N ILE A 93 7.07 -12.45 34.34
CA ILE A 93 7.66 -13.69 33.83
C ILE A 93 8.86 -13.39 32.94
N ALA A 94 9.84 -14.30 32.96
CA ALA A 94 11.04 -14.19 32.13
C ALA A 94 10.74 -14.54 30.66
N TYR A 95 11.35 -13.80 29.73
CA TYR A 95 11.25 -14.03 28.30
C TYR A 95 12.53 -13.60 27.57
N LYS A 96 12.76 -14.16 26.37
CA LYS A 96 13.85 -13.77 25.45
C LYS A 96 13.28 -13.52 24.08
N ILE A 97 13.70 -12.46 23.39
CA ILE A 97 13.33 -12.25 21.99
C ILE A 97 14.44 -12.83 21.11
N ILE A 98 14.10 -13.80 20.26
CA ILE A 98 15.03 -14.43 19.31
C ILE A 98 14.74 -13.92 17.89
N PRO A 99 15.62 -13.10 17.30
CA PRO A 99 15.48 -12.62 15.95
C PRO A 99 15.77 -13.70 14.90
N TYR A 100 14.87 -13.86 13.95
CA TYR A 100 15.03 -14.79 12.82
C TYR A 100 15.08 -14.03 11.50
N ASP A 101 15.99 -14.44 10.62
CA ASP A 101 16.02 -13.98 9.23
C ASP A 101 14.88 -14.68 8.48
N ARG A 102 13.97 -13.88 7.91
CA ARG A 102 12.79 -14.38 7.21
C ARG A 102 13.13 -15.16 5.94
N ALA A 103 14.23 -14.83 5.28
CA ALA A 103 14.63 -15.48 4.03
C ALA A 103 15.18 -16.89 4.29
N THR A 104 15.94 -17.06 5.37
CA THR A 104 16.61 -18.34 5.69
C THR A 104 15.84 -19.19 6.71
N GLY A 105 14.96 -18.57 7.50
CA GLY A 105 14.26 -19.24 8.60
C GLY A 105 15.17 -19.62 9.78
N LYS A 106 16.38 -19.06 9.84
CA LYS A 106 17.36 -19.31 10.90
C LYS A 106 17.48 -18.08 11.83
N PRO A 107 17.94 -18.26 13.08
CA PRO A 107 18.32 -17.15 13.94
C PRO A 107 19.31 -16.22 13.23
N ILE A 108 19.19 -14.91 13.44
CA ILE A 108 20.15 -13.96 12.88
C ILE A 108 21.52 -14.20 13.53
N PRO A 109 22.58 -14.42 12.75
CA PRO A 109 23.92 -14.67 13.29
C PRO A 109 24.43 -13.44 14.06
N ASN A 110 25.20 -13.67 15.11
CA ASN A 110 25.83 -12.65 15.97
C ASN A 110 24.86 -11.77 16.78
N TYR A 111 23.61 -12.18 16.95
CA TYR A 111 22.70 -11.57 17.93
C TYR A 111 22.61 -12.46 19.18
N THR A 112 22.88 -11.89 20.36
CA THR A 112 22.75 -12.57 21.65
C THR A 112 21.42 -12.19 22.30
N PRO A 113 20.45 -13.12 22.45
CA PRO A 113 19.18 -12.82 23.12
C PRO A 113 19.38 -12.45 24.60
N GLU A 114 18.81 -11.32 24.99
CA GLU A 114 18.80 -10.83 26.37
C GLU A 114 17.56 -11.38 27.11
N GLU A 115 17.75 -11.87 28.33
CA GLU A 115 16.65 -12.27 29.21
C GLU A 115 16.02 -11.04 29.86
N LYS A 116 14.71 -10.90 29.70
CA LYS A 116 13.93 -9.79 30.25
C LYS A 116 12.76 -10.33 31.05
N SER A 117 12.20 -9.49 31.92
CA SER A 117 11.00 -9.81 32.69
C SER A 117 9.88 -8.84 32.34
N GLY A 118 8.64 -9.32 32.26
CA GLY A 118 7.47 -8.48 31.97
C GLY A 118 6.16 -9.21 32.23
N MET A 119 5.03 -8.50 32.15
CA MET A 119 3.75 -9.12 32.46
C MET A 119 3.22 -9.95 31.28
N PRO A 120 2.65 -11.14 31.51
CA PRO A 120 1.98 -11.95 30.50
C PRO A 120 1.02 -11.14 29.62
N GLY A 121 1.22 -11.22 28.30
CA GLY A 121 0.42 -10.53 27.30
C GLY A 121 0.85 -9.10 26.99
N ASP A 122 1.84 -8.52 27.68
CA ASP A 122 2.34 -7.17 27.38
C ASP A 122 2.99 -7.10 26.01
N LYS A 123 2.95 -5.91 25.41
CA LYS A 123 3.63 -5.64 24.16
C LYS A 123 4.98 -5.02 24.47
N VAL A 124 6.03 -5.68 24.00
CA VAL A 124 7.41 -5.25 24.18
C VAL A 124 8.04 -5.03 22.81
N ASP A 125 8.88 -4.00 22.71
CA ASP A 125 9.55 -3.66 21.47
C ASP A 125 10.56 -4.74 21.09
N VAL A 126 10.63 -5.05 19.80
CA VAL A 126 11.65 -5.96 19.27
C VAL A 126 12.99 -5.24 19.15
N PRO A 127 14.12 -5.94 19.30
CA PRO A 127 15.45 -5.31 19.21
C PRO A 127 15.69 -4.69 17.83
N THR A 128 16.44 -3.58 17.79
CA THR A 128 16.91 -3.04 16.51
C THR A 128 18.17 -3.79 16.09
N ILE A 129 18.21 -4.28 14.85
CA ILE A 129 19.31 -5.09 14.33
C ILE A 129 19.85 -4.43 13.06
N SER A 130 21.15 -4.10 13.06
CA SER A 130 21.79 -3.45 11.91
C SER A 130 21.67 -4.30 10.64
N GLY A 131 21.31 -3.68 9.51
CA GLY A 131 21.10 -4.37 8.24
C GLY A 131 19.81 -5.18 8.13
N TYR A 132 18.94 -5.15 9.14
CA TYR A 132 17.69 -5.88 9.19
C TYR A 132 16.52 -4.96 9.58
N THR A 133 15.36 -5.19 8.97
CA THR A 133 14.12 -4.48 9.32
C THR A 133 13.14 -5.46 9.96
N PRO A 134 12.63 -5.21 11.19
CA PRO A 134 11.66 -6.08 11.83
C PRO A 134 10.33 -6.09 11.08
N GLU A 135 9.66 -7.24 11.00
CA GLU A 135 8.30 -7.34 10.42
C GLU A 135 7.25 -6.70 11.33
N THR A 136 7.50 -6.68 12.64
CA THR A 136 6.65 -6.09 13.67
C THR A 136 7.52 -5.36 14.68
N ASN A 137 7.17 -4.13 15.03
CA ASN A 137 7.93 -3.37 16.02
C ASN A 137 7.75 -3.89 17.45
N GLN A 138 6.70 -4.66 17.71
CA GLN A 138 6.38 -5.19 19.04
C GLN A 138 5.93 -6.65 18.96
N VAL A 139 6.27 -7.40 20.00
CA VAL A 139 5.82 -8.78 20.23
C VAL A 139 5.11 -8.89 21.57
N THR A 140 4.28 -9.91 21.73
CA THR A 140 3.50 -10.14 22.95
C THR A 140 4.19 -11.18 23.83
N ILE A 141 4.34 -10.87 25.12
CA ILE A 141 4.89 -11.82 26.11
C ILE A 141 3.93 -13.02 26.25
N PRO A 142 4.35 -14.27 26.00
CA PRO A 142 3.51 -15.45 26.17
C PRO A 142 3.09 -15.66 27.62
N ALA A 143 1.95 -16.33 27.88
CA ALA A 143 1.50 -16.59 29.25
C ALA A 143 2.48 -17.43 30.09
N ALA A 144 3.21 -18.33 29.43
CA ALA A 144 4.22 -19.19 30.06
C ALA A 144 5.65 -18.57 30.04
N GLY A 145 5.83 -17.38 29.47
CA GLY A 145 7.16 -16.80 29.23
C GLY A 145 7.96 -17.54 28.15
N GLY A 146 9.28 -17.47 28.26
CA GLY A 146 10.22 -18.14 27.37
C GLY A 146 10.53 -17.40 26.08
N ASP A 147 10.90 -18.15 25.05
CA ASP A 147 11.43 -17.61 23.80
C ASP A 147 10.33 -17.07 22.89
N ILE A 148 10.53 -15.84 22.42
CA ILE A 148 9.64 -15.13 21.51
C ILE A 148 10.36 -14.95 20.18
N ILE A 149 9.88 -15.61 19.13
CA ILE A 149 10.45 -15.47 17.79
C ILE A 149 9.97 -14.16 17.15
N ALA A 150 10.91 -13.30 16.77
CA ALA A 150 10.66 -12.08 15.99
C ALA A 150 11.29 -12.21 14.61
N TYR A 151 10.52 -12.02 13.54
CA TYR A 151 11.03 -12.12 12.17
C TYR A 151 11.51 -10.79 11.63
N TYR A 152 12.64 -10.81 10.93
CA TYR A 152 13.24 -9.65 10.27
C TYR A 152 13.51 -9.95 8.80
N THR A 153 13.46 -8.92 7.97
CA THR A 153 13.89 -8.99 6.58
C THR A 153 15.21 -8.26 6.43
N LYS A 154 16.21 -8.89 5.80
CA LYS A 154 17.47 -8.24 5.47
C LYS A 154 17.19 -7.03 4.57
N THR A 155 17.66 -5.85 4.98
CA THR A 155 17.49 -4.62 4.20
C THR A 155 18.36 -4.74 2.95
N PRO A 156 17.80 -4.70 1.73
CA PRO A 156 18.61 -4.78 0.53
C PRO A 156 19.54 -3.57 0.44
N ALA A 157 20.81 -3.80 0.10
CA ALA A 157 21.71 -2.72 -0.27
C ALA A 157 21.08 -1.97 -1.45
N SER A 158 20.80 -0.68 -1.26
CA SER A 158 20.16 0.12 -2.30
C SER A 158 21.21 0.47 -3.36
N GLU A 159 20.96 0.04 -4.60
CA GLU A 159 21.77 0.36 -5.78
C GLU A 159 21.11 1.47 -6.58
N SER A 160 21.92 2.25 -7.29
CA SER A 160 21.50 3.31 -8.22
C SER A 160 22.23 3.19 -9.55
N LYS A 161 21.65 3.77 -10.60
CA LYS A 161 22.19 3.72 -11.96
C LYS A 161 22.70 5.08 -12.42
N ILE A 162 23.76 5.07 -13.22
CA ILE A 162 24.22 6.24 -13.97
C ILE A 162 24.17 5.88 -15.45
N THR A 163 23.40 6.65 -16.23
CA THR A 163 23.29 6.50 -17.69
C THR A 163 24.00 7.67 -18.38
N VAL A 164 24.87 7.36 -19.33
CA VAL A 164 25.68 8.32 -20.09
C VAL A 164 25.24 8.33 -21.55
N HIS A 165 24.90 9.50 -22.07
CA HIS A 165 24.59 9.75 -23.48
C HIS A 165 25.73 10.49 -24.17
N TYR A 166 25.87 10.28 -25.48
CA TYR A 166 26.86 10.92 -26.33
C TYR A 166 26.13 11.66 -27.45
N GLU A 167 26.14 12.99 -27.42
CA GLU A 167 25.39 13.84 -28.35
C GLU A 167 26.30 14.80 -29.12
N ASP A 168 25.91 15.16 -30.34
CA ASP A 168 26.53 16.26 -31.09
C ASP A 168 26.01 17.65 -30.63
N GLU A 169 26.56 18.73 -31.18
CA GLU A 169 26.14 20.11 -30.89
C GLU A 169 24.66 20.40 -31.24
N ALA A 170 24.05 19.57 -32.11
CA ALA A 170 22.63 19.66 -32.48
C ALA A 170 21.72 18.78 -31.60
N GLY A 171 22.28 18.04 -30.64
CA GLY A 171 21.55 17.15 -29.72
C GLY A 171 21.22 15.76 -30.30
N HIS A 172 21.83 15.36 -31.41
CA HIS A 172 21.65 14.02 -31.97
C HIS A 172 22.59 13.02 -31.30
N SER A 173 22.07 11.82 -31.00
CA SER A 173 22.87 10.74 -30.43
C SER A 173 23.90 10.24 -31.45
N ILE A 174 25.18 10.26 -31.08
CA ILE A 174 26.29 9.79 -31.92
C ILE A 174 26.87 8.44 -31.50
N GLN A 175 26.43 7.91 -30.35
CA GLN A 175 26.76 6.56 -29.88
C GLN A 175 25.64 6.07 -28.94
N ASP A 176 25.46 4.75 -28.82
CA ASP A 176 24.54 4.17 -27.87
C ASP A 176 24.88 4.57 -26.42
N ALA A 177 23.83 4.79 -25.62
CA ALA A 177 24.00 5.18 -24.23
C ALA A 177 24.57 4.02 -23.38
N THR A 178 25.52 4.33 -22.51
CA THR A 178 26.09 3.36 -21.57
C THR A 178 25.43 3.50 -20.19
N THR A 179 25.21 2.39 -19.48
CA THR A 179 24.60 2.41 -18.13
C THR A 179 25.40 1.56 -17.16
N THR A 180 25.75 2.13 -16.01
CA THR A 180 26.41 1.41 -14.90
C THR A 180 25.50 1.41 -13.66
N SER A 181 25.64 0.39 -12.80
CA SER A 181 24.91 0.26 -11.52
C SER A 181 25.92 0.10 -10.38
N GLY A 182 25.67 0.76 -9.25
CA GLY A 182 26.52 0.66 -8.05
C GLY A 182 25.73 0.97 -6.78
N LYS A 183 26.26 0.62 -5.60
CA LYS A 183 25.56 0.90 -4.34
C LYS A 183 25.59 2.39 -4.06
N ILE A 184 24.54 2.91 -3.44
CA ILE A 184 24.50 4.31 -3.03
C ILE A 184 25.72 4.62 -2.14
N GLY A 185 26.48 5.65 -2.50
CA GLY A 185 27.70 6.07 -1.82
C GLY A 185 28.99 5.50 -2.39
N ASP A 186 28.94 4.44 -3.22
CA ASP A 186 30.13 3.90 -3.88
C ASP A 186 30.72 4.95 -4.85
N PRO A 187 32.05 5.00 -5.01
CA PRO A 187 32.69 5.91 -5.94
C PRO A 187 32.27 5.59 -7.39
N TYR A 188 32.05 6.64 -8.18
CA TYR A 188 31.83 6.56 -9.61
C TYR A 188 32.95 7.32 -10.31
N ASN A 189 33.66 6.64 -11.22
CA ASN A 189 34.70 7.24 -12.05
C ASN A 189 34.11 7.57 -13.41
N ALA A 190 33.88 8.86 -13.67
CA ALA A 190 33.35 9.33 -14.94
C ALA A 190 34.42 9.21 -16.02
N SER A 191 34.11 8.48 -17.09
CA SER A 191 35.00 8.28 -18.24
C SER A 191 34.24 8.51 -19.54
N HIS A 192 34.95 8.98 -20.56
CA HIS A 192 34.44 9.21 -21.90
C HIS A 192 35.53 8.95 -22.94
N PRO A 193 35.17 8.53 -24.17
CA PRO A 193 36.12 8.49 -25.27
C PRO A 193 36.55 9.91 -25.67
N ALA A 194 37.79 10.07 -26.14
CA ALA A 194 38.28 11.35 -26.68
C ALA A 194 37.63 11.67 -28.04
N THR A 195 37.39 10.64 -28.85
CA THR A 195 36.75 10.74 -30.17
C THR A 195 35.71 9.65 -30.36
N ILE A 196 34.63 9.97 -31.08
CA ILE A 196 33.61 9.02 -31.50
C ILE A 196 33.49 9.11 -33.02
N THR A 197 33.52 7.96 -33.72
CA THR A 197 33.29 7.91 -35.17
C THR A 197 31.91 7.35 -35.45
N LYS A 198 31.07 8.12 -36.14
CA LYS A 198 29.75 7.69 -36.60
C LYS A 198 29.55 8.07 -38.06
N ASP A 199 29.12 7.10 -38.86
CA ASP A 199 28.84 7.27 -40.29
C ASP A 199 30.02 7.91 -41.06
N GLY A 200 31.24 7.47 -40.76
CA GLY A 200 32.48 7.98 -41.38
C GLY A 200 32.91 9.38 -40.94
N THR A 201 32.17 10.02 -40.03
CA THR A 201 32.50 11.32 -39.46
C THR A 201 33.11 11.16 -38.06
N VAL A 202 34.23 11.83 -37.80
CA VAL A 202 34.88 11.87 -36.48
C VAL A 202 34.34 13.06 -35.68
N TYR A 203 33.95 12.79 -34.43
CA TYR A 203 33.50 13.76 -33.45
C TYR A 203 34.48 13.80 -32.28
N GLU A 204 34.91 14.99 -31.88
CA GLU A 204 35.84 15.25 -30.78
C GLU A 204 35.08 15.74 -29.54
N TYR A 205 35.47 15.24 -28.37
CA TYR A 205 34.85 15.62 -27.10
C TYR A 205 35.02 17.11 -26.81
N VAL A 206 33.92 17.81 -26.50
CA VAL A 206 33.94 19.25 -26.18
C VAL A 206 33.54 19.57 -24.75
N GLY A 207 32.85 18.66 -24.06
CA GLY A 207 32.47 18.89 -22.66
C GLY A 207 31.22 18.15 -22.22
N VAL A 208 30.71 18.51 -21.05
CA VAL A 208 29.45 18.00 -20.51
C VAL A 208 28.34 18.98 -20.84
N LYS A 209 27.19 18.46 -21.31
CA LYS A 209 26.00 19.28 -21.61
C LYS A 209 25.58 20.09 -20.38
N ASP A 210 25.17 21.35 -20.63
CA ASP A 210 24.79 22.32 -19.60
C ASP A 210 25.89 22.63 -18.56
N ASN A 211 27.15 22.31 -18.89
CA ASN A 211 28.31 22.49 -18.01
C ASN A 211 28.13 21.84 -16.62
N ARG A 212 27.42 20.72 -16.59
CA ARG A 212 27.02 20.04 -15.36
C ARG A 212 28.23 19.39 -14.67
N VAL A 213 28.29 19.55 -13.35
CA VAL A 213 29.24 18.82 -12.49
C VAL A 213 28.96 17.31 -12.55
N LEU A 214 29.99 16.53 -12.89
CA LEU A 214 29.90 15.07 -12.94
C LEU A 214 29.78 14.49 -11.53
N PRO A 215 28.95 13.46 -11.32
CA PRO A 215 28.90 12.77 -10.04
C PRO A 215 30.21 12.06 -9.77
N THR A 216 30.64 12.05 -8.51
CA THR A 216 31.82 11.30 -8.04
C THR A 216 31.43 10.02 -7.30
N LYS A 217 30.13 9.83 -7.06
CA LYS A 217 29.53 8.69 -6.34
C LYS A 217 28.14 8.36 -6.86
N TYR A 218 27.71 7.13 -6.66
CA TYR A 218 26.34 6.68 -6.88
C TYR A 218 25.39 7.33 -5.86
N ALA A 219 24.38 8.07 -6.34
CA ALA A 219 23.46 8.84 -5.49
C ALA A 219 22.17 8.07 -5.15
N GLU A 220 21.33 8.59 -4.26
CA GLU A 220 20.07 7.92 -3.87
C GLU A 220 19.04 7.77 -5.00
N THR A 221 19.26 8.45 -6.13
CA THR A 221 18.41 8.40 -7.32
C THR A 221 19.28 8.15 -8.55
N ASP A 222 18.75 7.39 -9.51
CA ASP A 222 19.38 7.23 -10.82
C ASP A 222 19.70 8.59 -11.46
N GLN A 223 20.85 8.67 -12.13
CA GLN A 223 21.37 9.89 -12.72
C GLN A 223 21.63 9.72 -14.21
N THR A 224 21.61 10.85 -14.92
CA THR A 224 21.88 10.91 -16.36
C THR A 224 22.91 11.99 -16.64
N ILE A 225 23.91 11.66 -17.45
CA ILE A 225 25.00 12.51 -17.92
C ILE A 225 24.93 12.53 -19.45
N THR A 226 25.21 13.67 -20.06
CA THR A 226 25.37 13.78 -21.51
C THR A 226 26.70 14.44 -21.83
N TYR A 227 27.56 13.74 -22.56
CA TYR A 227 28.78 14.29 -23.12
C TYR A 227 28.50 14.84 -24.51
N LEU A 228 28.98 16.05 -24.77
CA LEU A 228 28.87 16.76 -26.03
C LEU A 228 30.14 16.57 -26.87
N TYR A 229 29.95 16.38 -28.17
CA TYR A 229 31.03 16.26 -29.14
C TYR A 229 30.79 17.17 -30.35
N LYS A 230 31.88 17.65 -30.94
CA LYS A 230 31.88 18.49 -32.13
C LYS A 230 32.50 17.76 -33.31
N LYS A 231 31.95 17.96 -34.51
CA LYS A 231 32.50 17.39 -35.73
C LYS A 231 33.91 17.92 -35.97
N SER A 232 34.89 17.03 -36.13
CA SER A 232 36.28 17.42 -36.44
C SER A 232 36.35 18.00 -37.86
N SER A 233 36.98 19.17 -38.00
CA SER A 233 37.20 19.83 -39.29
C SER A 233 38.57 19.43 -39.84
N SER A 234 38.60 18.42 -40.70
CA SER A 234 39.81 18.04 -41.44
C SER A 234 39.47 17.75 -42.90
N GLY A 235 39.53 18.81 -43.72
CA GLY A 235 39.89 18.71 -45.13
C GLY A 235 41.41 18.51 -45.24
N GLY A 236 41.85 17.69 -46.19
CA GLY A 236 43.19 17.11 -46.20
C GLY A 236 44.35 18.05 -46.54
N THR A 237 45.58 17.60 -46.23
CA THR A 237 46.85 17.68 -47.00
C THR A 237 47.91 16.89 -46.20
N GLY A 238 48.77 16.14 -46.88
CA GLY A 238 49.64 15.11 -46.29
C GLY A 238 50.98 15.55 -45.71
N GLY A 239 51.74 14.54 -45.25
CA GLY A 239 53.19 14.64 -44.98
C GLY A 239 53.65 14.08 -43.63
N GLY A 240 54.14 12.83 -43.63
CA GLY A 240 55.35 12.38 -42.92
C GLY A 240 55.34 12.15 -41.40
N GLY A 241 55.45 10.88 -40.98
CA GLY A 241 55.94 10.49 -39.65
C GLY A 241 55.46 9.11 -39.14
N THR A 242 56.18 8.04 -39.50
CA THR A 242 56.10 6.67 -38.91
C THR A 242 57.05 6.54 -37.69
N PRO A 243 57.09 5.43 -36.91
CA PRO A 243 56.10 4.36 -36.66
C PRO A 243 56.01 3.94 -35.15
N THR A 244 54.88 3.33 -34.73
CA THR A 244 54.91 2.24 -33.72
C THR A 244 53.79 1.22 -33.99
N THR A 245 54.14 -0.05 -33.94
CA THR A 245 53.33 -1.27 -34.21
C THR A 245 53.50 -2.21 -33.00
N PRO A 246 52.68 -3.26 -32.73
CA PRO A 246 51.25 -3.53 -33.02
C PRO A 246 50.42 -3.85 -31.75
N ILE A 247 49.09 -3.82 -31.84
CA ILE A 247 48.26 -4.81 -31.11
C ILE A 247 47.29 -5.46 -32.10
N GLN A 248 47.26 -6.79 -31.99
CA GLN A 248 46.67 -7.79 -32.87
C GLN A 248 45.13 -7.70 -32.99
N PRO A 249 44.54 -8.13 -34.13
CA PRO A 249 43.13 -7.94 -34.45
C PRO A 249 42.23 -8.95 -33.71
N SER A 250 41.10 -8.51 -33.18
CA SER A 250 39.97 -9.41 -32.91
C SER A 250 39.10 -9.56 -34.16
N THR A 251 38.65 -10.80 -34.35
CA THR A 251 37.95 -11.36 -35.49
C THR A 251 36.63 -10.64 -35.84
N PRO A 252 36.26 -10.58 -37.14
CA PRO A 252 35.04 -9.91 -37.58
C PRO A 252 33.80 -10.75 -37.27
N THR A 253 32.79 -10.15 -36.64
CA THR A 253 31.45 -10.71 -36.59
C THR A 253 30.66 -10.26 -37.81
N THR A 254 30.01 -11.25 -38.43
CA THR A 254 29.23 -11.20 -39.68
C THR A 254 28.13 -10.12 -39.63
N PRO A 255 27.93 -9.32 -40.69
CA PRO A 255 26.82 -8.37 -40.77
C PRO A 255 25.47 -9.08 -40.74
N ALA A 256 24.55 -8.62 -39.89
CA ALA A 256 23.15 -9.01 -39.95
C ALA A 256 22.46 -8.39 -41.17
N THR A 257 21.70 -9.21 -41.88
CA THR A 257 20.90 -8.91 -43.08
C THR A 257 19.97 -7.68 -42.87
N PRO A 258 19.85 -6.77 -43.86
CA PRO A 258 18.97 -5.61 -43.73
C PRO A 258 17.49 -6.03 -43.70
N ILE A 259 16.75 -5.51 -42.71
CA ILE A 259 15.31 -5.73 -42.59
C ILE A 259 14.57 -4.64 -43.39
N ILE A 260 13.64 -5.08 -44.23
CA ILE A 260 12.78 -4.29 -45.12
C ILE A 260 11.98 -3.22 -44.35
N PRO A 261 11.83 -1.99 -44.86
CA PRO A 261 11.01 -0.95 -44.23
C PRO A 261 9.54 -1.36 -44.11
N ALA A 262 8.99 -1.25 -42.91
CA ALA A 262 7.57 -1.51 -42.65
C ALA A 262 6.67 -0.44 -43.31
N THR A 263 5.59 -0.91 -43.93
CA THR A 263 4.49 -0.13 -44.52
C THR A 263 3.81 0.79 -43.49
N PRO A 264 3.25 1.94 -43.92
CA PRO A 264 2.81 3.00 -43.01
C PRO A 264 1.58 2.59 -42.20
N ILE A 265 1.68 2.76 -40.88
CA ILE A 265 0.63 2.49 -39.90
C ILE A 265 -0.49 3.54 -39.93
N THR A 266 -1.73 3.04 -39.90
CA THR A 266 -2.97 3.80 -39.78
C THR A 266 -3.13 4.47 -38.40
N PRO A 267 -3.85 5.62 -38.27
CA PRO A 267 -3.88 6.41 -37.05
C PRO A 267 -4.47 5.67 -35.84
N SER A 268 -3.72 5.66 -34.74
CA SER A 268 -4.06 4.98 -33.50
C SER A 268 -5.25 5.61 -32.76
N THR A 269 -6.05 4.75 -32.13
CA THR A 269 -7.14 5.11 -31.22
C THR A 269 -6.60 5.75 -29.93
N PRO A 270 -7.39 6.60 -29.22
CA PRO A 270 -6.87 7.44 -28.14
C PRO A 270 -6.25 6.63 -26.99
N VAL A 271 -4.96 6.85 -26.77
CA VAL A 271 -4.19 6.23 -25.68
C VAL A 271 -4.81 6.50 -24.31
N THR A 272 -5.01 5.42 -23.55
CA THR A 272 -5.30 5.46 -22.12
C THR A 272 -3.99 5.79 -21.40
N PRO A 273 -3.93 6.82 -20.54
CA PRO A 273 -2.67 7.21 -19.91
C PRO A 273 -2.12 6.07 -19.04
N THR A 274 -0.93 5.60 -19.41
CA THR A 274 -0.07 4.74 -18.62
C THR A 274 0.50 5.56 -17.46
N ASN A 275 0.51 4.98 -16.26
CA ASN A 275 0.78 5.67 -15.00
C ASN A 275 2.28 5.53 -14.68
N PRO A 276 3.07 6.61 -14.44
CA PRO A 276 4.54 6.54 -14.29
C PRO A 276 5.08 5.92 -12.98
N ASP A 277 4.28 5.16 -12.23
CA ASP A 277 4.68 4.60 -10.94
C ASP A 277 4.45 3.07 -10.92
N GLU A 278 5.28 2.32 -11.62
CA GLU A 278 5.50 0.90 -11.31
C GLU A 278 6.95 0.68 -10.84
N PRO A 279 7.22 0.74 -9.53
CA PRO A 279 8.35 0.04 -8.94
C PRO A 279 8.00 -1.45 -8.87
N GLY A 280 8.70 -2.25 -9.67
CA GLY A 280 8.74 -3.69 -9.52
C GLY A 280 9.45 -4.06 -8.22
N GLY A 281 8.68 -4.30 -7.16
CA GLY A 281 9.20 -4.75 -5.87
C GLY A 281 8.11 -4.82 -4.79
N GLY A 282 7.59 -6.02 -4.54
CA GLY A 282 7.06 -6.46 -3.23
C GLY A 282 6.10 -5.57 -2.42
N LEU A 283 5.17 -4.80 -3.02
CA LEU A 283 4.19 -4.01 -2.27
C LEU A 283 3.10 -4.86 -1.60
N ILE A 284 3.44 -5.53 -0.49
CA ILE A 284 2.47 -6.25 0.35
C ILE A 284 1.77 -5.27 1.27
N ALA A 285 0.45 -5.18 1.17
CA ALA A 285 -0.34 -4.30 2.02
C ALA A 285 -0.41 -4.87 3.45
N ALA A 286 -0.19 -4.03 4.46
CA ALA A 286 -0.26 -4.38 5.87
C ALA A 286 -1.67 -4.89 6.28
N LYS A 287 -1.74 -5.65 7.38
CA LYS A 287 -3.02 -6.06 7.96
C LYS A 287 -3.82 -4.81 8.33
N SER A 288 -5.12 -4.87 8.10
CA SER A 288 -6.09 -3.78 8.21
C SER A 288 -5.94 -2.65 7.19
N ALA A 289 -4.91 -2.68 6.32
CA ALA A 289 -4.79 -1.72 5.24
C ALA A 289 -5.81 -1.98 4.13
N ALA A 290 -6.18 -0.91 3.41
CA ALA A 290 -7.11 -1.01 2.30
C ALA A 290 -6.36 -1.20 0.97
N VAL A 291 -6.81 -2.17 0.17
CA VAL A 291 -6.35 -2.43 -1.21
C VAL A 291 -7.51 -2.29 -2.19
N TYR A 292 -7.21 -2.03 -3.46
CA TYR A 292 -8.20 -2.07 -4.54
C TYR A 292 -7.74 -2.97 -5.68
N SER A 293 -8.69 -3.48 -6.48
CA SER A 293 -8.35 -4.23 -7.69
C SER A 293 -8.14 -3.33 -8.92
N VAL A 294 -7.12 -3.63 -9.72
CA VAL A 294 -6.83 -2.99 -11.03
C VAL A 294 -7.24 -3.84 -12.23
N LYS A 295 -7.40 -5.15 -12.01
CA LYS A 295 -7.88 -6.14 -12.98
C LYS A 295 -9.13 -6.85 -12.44
N PRO A 296 -9.86 -7.58 -13.31
CA PRO A 296 -10.95 -8.41 -12.85
C PRO A 296 -10.43 -9.46 -11.85
N ILE A 297 -11.17 -9.67 -10.77
CA ILE A 297 -10.84 -10.66 -9.73
C ILE A 297 -12.11 -11.31 -9.20
N TYR A 298 -11.97 -12.51 -8.63
CA TYR A 298 -12.99 -13.14 -7.80
C TYR A 298 -12.57 -13.06 -6.32
N LEU A 299 -13.56 -12.98 -5.43
CA LEU A 299 -13.41 -13.28 -4.01
C LEU A 299 -13.73 -14.76 -3.81
N TYR A 300 -12.86 -15.48 -3.11
CA TYR A 300 -12.99 -16.91 -2.89
C TYR A 300 -13.20 -17.26 -1.42
N GLN A 301 -13.89 -18.35 -1.13
CA GLN A 301 -13.98 -18.89 0.23
C GLN A 301 -12.64 -19.45 0.72
N GLY A 302 -11.84 -20.03 -0.17
CA GLY A 302 -10.56 -20.66 0.16
C GLY A 302 -9.34 -20.06 -0.55
N LYS A 303 -8.16 -20.24 0.06
CA LYS A 303 -6.85 -19.72 -0.39
C LYS A 303 -6.38 -20.26 -1.77
N ASN A 304 -6.96 -21.36 -2.22
CA ASN A 304 -6.54 -22.08 -3.45
C ASN A 304 -7.31 -21.68 -4.70
N PHE A 305 -8.32 -20.81 -4.60
CA PHE A 305 -9.07 -20.26 -5.74
C PHE A 305 -9.81 -21.30 -6.59
N LYS A 306 -10.38 -22.33 -5.96
CA LYS A 306 -11.26 -23.30 -6.63
C LYS A 306 -12.47 -22.58 -7.24
N LYS A 307 -12.88 -22.96 -8.45
CA LYS A 307 -14.02 -22.33 -9.16
C LYS A 307 -15.33 -22.47 -8.37
N SER A 308 -15.54 -23.61 -7.71
CA SER A 308 -16.68 -23.88 -6.82
C SER A 308 -16.73 -22.96 -5.59
N GLN A 309 -15.60 -22.40 -5.17
CA GLN A 309 -15.48 -21.54 -3.98
C GLN A 309 -15.62 -20.05 -4.30
N ARG A 310 -16.08 -19.65 -5.49
CA ARG A 310 -16.23 -18.25 -5.88
C ARG A 310 -17.44 -17.62 -5.16
N ILE A 311 -17.19 -16.59 -4.36
CA ILE A 311 -18.21 -15.85 -3.60
C ILE A 311 -18.78 -14.67 -4.42
N ALA A 312 -17.90 -13.94 -5.10
CA ALA A 312 -18.27 -12.73 -5.83
C ALA A 312 -17.26 -12.43 -6.94
N PHE A 313 -17.76 -11.87 -8.04
CA PHE A 313 -16.93 -11.38 -9.14
C PHE A 313 -16.85 -9.85 -9.13
N TYR A 314 -15.66 -9.32 -9.38
CA TYR A 314 -15.39 -7.90 -9.51
C TYR A 314 -14.75 -7.63 -10.87
N THR A 315 -15.44 -6.85 -11.69
CA THR A 315 -14.94 -6.44 -13.00
C THR A 315 -13.86 -5.35 -12.90
N LYS A 316 -13.15 -5.10 -14.00
CA LYS A 316 -12.23 -3.96 -14.11
C LYS A 316 -13.01 -2.65 -14.07
N LYS A 317 -12.78 -1.85 -13.05
CA LYS A 317 -13.44 -0.54 -12.84
C LYS A 317 -12.53 0.64 -13.20
N PRO A 318 -13.10 1.77 -13.66
CA PRO A 318 -12.42 3.06 -13.66
C PRO A 318 -11.85 3.39 -12.28
N ARG A 319 -10.71 4.09 -12.23
CA ARG A 319 -9.93 4.32 -11.01
C ARG A 319 -10.77 4.75 -9.80
N ILE A 320 -11.62 5.76 -9.97
CA ILE A 320 -12.48 6.31 -8.90
C ILE A 320 -13.50 5.30 -8.34
N ASN A 321 -13.85 4.26 -9.11
CA ASN A 321 -14.86 3.26 -8.77
C ASN A 321 -14.27 1.87 -8.47
N ARG A 322 -12.94 1.73 -8.42
CA ARG A 322 -12.27 0.45 -8.14
C ARG A 322 -12.78 -0.16 -6.82
N PRO A 323 -13.08 -1.46 -6.79
CA PRO A 323 -13.57 -2.12 -5.59
C PRO A 323 -12.47 -2.13 -4.53
N MET A 324 -12.85 -1.83 -3.29
CA MET A 324 -11.92 -1.79 -2.15
C MET A 324 -12.14 -2.96 -1.21
N PHE A 325 -11.05 -3.41 -0.61
CA PHE A 325 -11.00 -4.51 0.34
C PHE A 325 -10.09 -4.10 1.49
N VAL A 326 -10.47 -4.43 2.73
CA VAL A 326 -9.57 -4.34 3.89
C VAL A 326 -8.91 -5.69 4.08
N VAL A 327 -7.58 -5.71 4.15
CA VAL A 327 -6.81 -6.92 4.45
C VAL A 327 -7.06 -7.31 5.89
N THR A 328 -7.60 -8.50 6.14
CA THR A 328 -7.84 -9.02 7.49
C THR A 328 -6.79 -10.05 7.91
N GLY A 329 -5.95 -10.49 6.99
CA GLY A 329 -4.89 -11.46 7.22
C GLY A 329 -4.26 -11.94 5.92
N TYR A 330 -3.41 -12.96 6.03
CA TYR A 330 -2.68 -13.53 4.91
C TYR A 330 -2.86 -15.03 4.87
N ALA A 331 -2.64 -15.61 3.71
CA ALA A 331 -2.51 -17.05 3.54
C ALA A 331 -1.59 -17.36 2.36
N ARG A 332 -1.06 -18.57 2.32
CA ARG A 332 -0.41 -19.12 1.12
C ARG A 332 -1.29 -20.20 0.51
N SER A 333 -1.43 -20.20 -0.81
CA SER A 333 -2.01 -21.34 -1.51
C SER A 333 -1.14 -22.59 -1.32
N ASN A 334 -1.65 -23.76 -1.70
CA ASN A 334 -0.89 -25.01 -1.63
C ASN A 334 0.40 -24.93 -2.47
N THR A 335 0.42 -24.13 -3.53
CA THR A 335 1.60 -23.82 -4.36
C THR A 335 2.44 -22.64 -3.84
N GLY A 336 2.30 -22.25 -2.57
CA GLY A 336 3.10 -21.21 -1.93
C GLY A 336 2.73 -19.75 -2.27
N LYS A 337 1.82 -19.49 -3.23
CA LYS A 337 1.45 -18.12 -3.66
C LYS A 337 0.74 -17.36 -2.56
N LEU A 338 1.17 -16.13 -2.30
CA LEU A 338 0.54 -15.25 -1.31
C LEU A 338 -0.89 -14.85 -1.70
N ARG A 339 -1.76 -14.80 -0.69
CA ARG A 339 -3.17 -14.45 -0.75
C ARG A 339 -3.50 -13.48 0.37
N TYR A 340 -4.34 -12.49 0.09
CA TYR A 340 -4.96 -11.68 1.13
C TYR A 340 -6.24 -12.34 1.58
N GLN A 341 -6.39 -12.50 2.90
CA GLN A 341 -7.71 -12.60 3.52
C GLN A 341 -8.28 -11.19 3.59
N VAL A 342 -9.52 -11.00 3.19
CA VAL A 342 -10.10 -9.66 3.08
C VAL A 342 -11.56 -9.60 3.51
N ARG A 343 -12.00 -8.37 3.82
CA ARG A 343 -13.40 -7.95 3.90
C ARG A 343 -13.70 -6.91 2.81
N ASP A 344 -14.77 -7.11 2.04
CA ASP A 344 -15.27 -6.13 1.09
C ASP A 344 -15.81 -4.89 1.84
N VAL A 345 -15.27 -3.70 1.53
CA VAL A 345 -15.66 -2.41 2.13
C VAL A 345 -16.35 -1.45 1.14
N ASN A 346 -16.99 -2.00 0.12
CA ASN A 346 -17.79 -1.25 -0.84
C ASN A 346 -19.23 -1.08 -0.35
N HIS A 347 -19.43 -0.34 0.75
CA HIS A 347 -20.70 -0.22 1.51
C HIS A 347 -21.99 0.01 0.70
N ARG A 348 -21.90 0.57 -0.52
CA ARG A 348 -23.06 0.80 -1.40
C ARG A 348 -23.33 -0.34 -2.41
N ALA A 349 -22.59 -1.43 -2.32
CA ALA A 349 -22.68 -2.57 -3.24
C ALA A 349 -23.26 -3.79 -2.51
N LYS A 350 -23.94 -4.66 -3.25
CA LYS A 350 -24.48 -5.94 -2.73
C LYS A 350 -23.40 -6.88 -2.18
N THR A 351 -22.13 -6.66 -2.50
CA THR A 351 -21.00 -7.46 -2.02
C THR A 351 -20.41 -6.94 -0.71
N ALA A 352 -20.88 -5.80 -0.19
CA ALA A 352 -20.36 -5.20 1.04
C ALA A 352 -20.35 -6.20 2.20
N GLY A 353 -19.28 -6.18 3.00
CA GLY A 353 -19.13 -7.04 4.17
C GLY A 353 -18.68 -8.48 3.86
N LYS A 354 -18.80 -8.97 2.61
CA LYS A 354 -18.36 -10.31 2.24
C LYS A 354 -16.87 -10.52 2.55
N ARG A 355 -16.54 -11.69 3.09
CA ARG A 355 -15.19 -12.08 3.50
C ARG A 355 -14.67 -13.23 2.63
N GLY A 356 -13.36 -13.33 2.49
CA GLY A 356 -12.74 -14.40 1.72
C GLY A 356 -11.31 -14.06 1.31
N TYR A 357 -10.86 -14.69 0.24
CA TYR A 357 -9.49 -14.61 -0.25
C TYR A 357 -9.44 -13.93 -1.63
N ILE A 358 -8.47 -13.05 -1.81
CA ILE A 358 -8.10 -12.45 -3.12
C ILE A 358 -6.60 -12.56 -3.35
N THR A 359 -6.16 -12.36 -4.59
CA THR A 359 -4.74 -12.43 -4.94
C THR A 359 -3.97 -11.29 -4.27
N ALA A 360 -2.77 -11.58 -3.77
CA ALA A 360 -1.85 -10.56 -3.27
C ALA A 360 -0.93 -9.98 -4.37
N SER A 361 -1.05 -10.47 -5.62
CA SER A 361 -0.23 -10.02 -6.73
C SER A 361 -0.52 -8.55 -7.09
N THR A 362 0.54 -7.75 -7.15
CA THR A 362 0.53 -6.33 -7.53
C THR A 362 -0.05 -6.09 -8.93
N LYS A 363 0.04 -7.09 -9.83
CA LYS A 363 -0.59 -7.09 -11.17
C LYS A 363 -2.12 -6.97 -11.12
N TYR A 364 -2.74 -7.34 -10.01
CA TYR A 364 -4.20 -7.39 -9.84
C TYR A 364 -4.70 -6.48 -8.72
N VAL A 365 -3.93 -6.30 -7.66
CA VAL A 365 -4.34 -5.61 -6.43
C VAL A 365 -3.24 -4.65 -6.00
N LEU A 366 -3.59 -3.41 -5.70
CA LEU A 366 -2.67 -2.38 -5.22
C LEU A 366 -3.18 -1.73 -3.93
N PRO A 367 -2.30 -1.18 -3.09
CA PRO A 367 -2.70 -0.33 -1.97
C PRO A 367 -3.60 0.83 -2.41
N VAL A 368 -4.59 1.17 -1.59
CA VAL A 368 -5.50 2.31 -1.83
C VAL A 368 -4.78 3.64 -1.65
N TYR A 369 -3.84 3.69 -0.72
CA TYR A 369 -3.08 4.88 -0.40
C TYR A 369 -1.73 4.89 -1.12
N TYR A 370 -1.30 6.06 -1.58
CA TYR A 370 0.07 6.25 -2.07
C TYR A 370 1.09 5.82 -1.01
N GLN A 371 2.27 5.39 -1.46
CA GLN A 371 3.37 4.92 -0.59
C GLN A 371 4.59 5.86 -0.62
N SER A 372 4.61 6.81 -1.56
CA SER A 372 5.70 7.74 -1.79
C SER A 372 5.20 9.18 -1.95
N ASN A 373 6.10 10.14 -1.75
CA ASN A 373 5.83 11.55 -2.00
C ASN A 373 5.80 11.85 -3.51
N HIS A 374 4.97 12.82 -3.92
CA HIS A 374 4.93 13.37 -5.28
C HIS A 374 4.92 14.88 -5.15
N LYS A 375 5.46 15.62 -6.11
CA LYS A 375 5.45 17.10 -6.07
C LYS A 375 4.09 17.71 -6.43
N THR A 376 3.31 17.02 -7.24
CA THR A 376 2.03 17.51 -7.77
C THR A 376 0.97 16.42 -7.74
N LEU A 377 -0.27 16.79 -7.43
CA LEU A 377 -1.45 15.92 -7.48
C LEU A 377 -2.58 16.59 -8.26
N THR A 378 -3.41 15.80 -8.92
CA THR A 378 -4.69 16.24 -9.47
C THR A 378 -5.85 15.57 -8.75
N VAL A 379 -6.87 16.34 -8.38
CA VAL A 379 -8.11 15.82 -7.79
C VAL A 379 -8.95 15.12 -8.85
N ILE A 380 -9.31 13.85 -8.63
CA ILE A 380 -10.08 13.03 -9.58
C ILE A 380 -11.46 12.63 -9.05
N ASN A 381 -11.73 12.80 -7.76
CA ASN A 381 -13.05 12.53 -7.19
C ASN A 381 -14.10 13.51 -7.73
N PRO A 382 -15.25 13.05 -8.28
CA PRO A 382 -16.31 13.95 -8.74
C PRO A 382 -16.89 14.84 -7.63
N ARG A 383 -16.81 14.40 -6.37
CA ARG A 383 -17.20 15.19 -5.18
C ARG A 383 -16.09 16.08 -4.62
N GLY A 384 -14.95 16.14 -5.30
CA GLY A 384 -13.78 16.87 -4.83
C GLY A 384 -13.03 16.19 -3.67
N VAL A 385 -12.03 16.90 -3.14
CA VAL A 385 -11.22 16.46 -1.99
C VAL A 385 -11.15 17.62 -0.99
N ASN A 386 -11.44 17.32 0.27
CA ASN A 386 -11.34 18.30 1.34
C ASN A 386 -9.87 18.51 1.76
N GLU A 387 -9.56 19.76 2.08
CA GLU A 387 -8.36 20.19 2.80
C GLU A 387 -8.65 20.25 4.30
N TYR A 388 -7.65 19.90 5.11
CA TYR A 388 -7.76 19.81 6.56
C TYR A 388 -6.55 20.43 7.23
N ARG A 389 -6.75 21.05 8.39
CA ARG A 389 -5.64 21.61 9.18
C ARG A 389 -4.73 20.52 9.74
N GLN A 390 -5.31 19.38 10.12
CA GLN A 390 -4.61 18.32 10.86
C GLN A 390 -4.39 17.05 10.02
N LYS A 391 -3.30 16.32 10.31
CA LYS A 391 -2.93 15.07 9.59
C LYS A 391 -3.95 13.93 9.72
N ASN A 392 -4.72 13.91 10.81
CA ASN A 392 -5.83 12.98 11.03
C ASN A 392 -7.10 13.34 10.22
N LEU A 393 -7.06 14.40 9.39
CA LEU A 393 -8.19 14.94 8.62
C LEU A 393 -9.30 15.55 9.48
N THR A 394 -8.94 16.21 10.59
CA THR A 394 -9.85 17.10 11.33
C THR A 394 -9.58 18.57 10.99
N GLY A 395 -10.53 19.45 11.33
CA GLY A 395 -10.46 20.87 11.00
C GLY A 395 -10.55 21.11 9.48
N LYS A 396 -11.67 20.74 8.87
CA LYS A 396 -11.93 20.95 7.43
C LYS A 396 -11.82 22.45 7.10
N VAL A 397 -11.08 22.79 6.05
CA VAL A 397 -10.87 24.17 5.58
C VAL A 397 -11.74 24.45 4.37
N LYS A 398 -11.47 23.78 3.24
CA LYS A 398 -12.22 23.94 1.98
C LYS A 398 -12.23 22.64 1.18
N ASN A 399 -12.95 22.64 0.06
CA ASN A 399 -13.02 21.51 -0.86
C ASN A 399 -12.46 21.88 -2.23
N TYR A 400 -11.50 21.10 -2.71
CA TYR A 400 -10.95 21.19 -4.06
C TYR A 400 -11.81 20.41 -5.04
N ARG A 401 -12.26 21.06 -6.11
CA ARG A 401 -13.12 20.46 -7.15
C ARG A 401 -12.32 19.45 -7.98
N GLN A 402 -13.03 18.57 -8.69
CA GLN A 402 -12.40 17.65 -9.64
C GLN A 402 -11.61 18.44 -10.70
N GLY A 403 -10.36 18.04 -10.94
CA GLY A 403 -9.44 18.69 -11.87
C GLY A 403 -8.54 19.75 -11.26
N THR A 404 -8.71 20.11 -9.99
CA THR A 404 -7.75 20.98 -9.31
C THR A 404 -6.39 20.31 -9.23
N VAL A 405 -5.37 21.01 -9.70
CA VAL A 405 -3.95 20.64 -9.58
C VAL A 405 -3.41 21.27 -8.30
N LEU A 406 -2.79 20.46 -7.46
CA LEU A 406 -2.28 20.84 -6.15
C LEU A 406 -0.78 20.59 -6.11
N LYS A 407 -0.01 21.61 -5.73
CA LYS A 407 1.40 21.46 -5.34
C LYS A 407 1.43 20.96 -3.89
N VAL A 408 2.26 19.97 -3.62
CA VAL A 408 2.38 19.33 -2.31
C VAL A 408 3.84 19.35 -1.90
N LYS A 409 4.08 19.69 -0.62
CA LYS A 409 5.41 19.86 -0.03
C LYS A 409 5.87 18.60 0.68
N GLY A 410 4.94 17.91 1.34
CA GLY A 410 5.24 16.78 2.20
C GLY A 410 4.29 15.62 2.01
N PHE A 411 4.69 14.48 2.57
CA PHE A 411 3.92 13.25 2.57
C PHE A 411 4.08 12.57 3.91
N VAL A 412 2.97 12.33 4.60
CA VAL A 412 2.98 11.79 5.96
C VAL A 412 2.10 10.55 6.07
N ARG A 413 2.51 9.62 6.91
CA ARG A 413 1.69 8.49 7.33
C ARG A 413 0.85 8.87 8.56
N HIS A 414 -0.36 8.35 8.60
CA HIS A 414 -1.23 8.41 9.77
C HIS A 414 -1.96 7.07 9.88
N ASN A 415 -1.49 6.25 10.83
CA ASN A 415 -1.86 4.84 10.96
C ASN A 415 -1.65 4.12 9.61
N LEU A 416 -2.66 3.41 9.11
CA LEU A 416 -2.61 2.62 7.87
C LEU A 416 -2.90 3.43 6.60
N THR A 417 -2.89 4.76 6.70
CA THR A 417 -3.29 5.66 5.62
C THR A 417 -2.26 6.76 5.43
N THR A 418 -2.28 7.40 4.26
CA THR A 418 -1.31 8.46 3.94
C THR A 418 -1.99 9.78 3.60
N ARG A 419 -1.25 10.87 3.77
CA ARG A 419 -1.67 12.25 3.52
C ARG A 419 -0.59 12.97 2.74
N TYR A 420 -1.01 13.95 1.94
CA TYR A 420 -0.09 14.94 1.40
C TYR A 420 -0.26 16.24 2.15
N GLN A 421 0.87 16.85 2.50
CA GLN A 421 0.93 18.18 3.08
C GLN A 421 1.08 19.21 1.94
N LEU A 422 0.19 20.19 1.93
CA LEU A 422 0.19 21.33 1.02
C LEU A 422 1.22 22.37 1.48
N SER A 423 1.57 23.33 0.62
CA SER A 423 2.55 24.38 0.93
C SER A 423 2.18 25.25 2.14
N ASN A 424 0.89 25.36 2.45
CA ASN A 424 0.37 26.08 3.62
C ASN A 424 0.35 25.23 4.91
N GLY A 425 0.98 24.05 4.91
CA GLY A 425 1.05 23.16 6.06
C GLY A 425 -0.19 22.27 6.29
N HIS A 426 -1.29 22.50 5.56
CA HIS A 426 -2.52 21.70 5.65
C HIS A 426 -2.40 20.36 4.91
N TYR A 427 -3.39 19.49 5.10
CA TYR A 427 -3.37 18.10 4.65
C TYR A 427 -4.54 17.75 3.74
N ILE A 428 -4.25 16.89 2.76
CA ILE A 428 -5.24 16.20 1.93
C ILE A 428 -5.00 14.69 1.94
N THR A 429 -6.01 13.92 1.53
CA THR A 429 -5.92 12.45 1.49
C THR A 429 -4.92 11.95 0.43
N GLY A 430 -4.14 10.92 0.79
CA GLY A 430 -3.30 10.15 -0.14
C GLY A 430 -4.05 9.02 -0.87
N ASN A 431 -5.38 8.98 -0.79
CA ASN A 431 -6.19 7.93 -1.42
C ASN A 431 -6.17 8.07 -2.95
N ARG A 432 -5.61 7.06 -3.62
CA ARG A 432 -5.43 6.99 -5.09
C ARG A 432 -6.73 6.97 -5.88
N LYS A 433 -7.89 6.74 -5.24
CA LYS A 433 -9.21 6.86 -5.89
C LYS A 433 -9.74 8.29 -5.90
N LEU A 434 -9.15 9.17 -5.09
CA LEU A 434 -9.59 10.54 -4.90
C LEU A 434 -8.63 11.55 -5.54
N VAL A 435 -7.34 11.22 -5.55
CA VAL A 435 -6.26 11.98 -6.20
C VAL A 435 -5.40 11.10 -7.11
N ILE A 436 -4.76 11.71 -8.10
CA ILE A 436 -3.75 11.08 -8.97
C ILE A 436 -2.48 11.92 -8.96
N SER A 437 -1.32 11.27 -9.03
CA SER A 437 -0.02 11.91 -9.13
C SER A 437 0.14 12.63 -10.47
N GLY A 438 0.81 13.78 -10.44
CA GLY A 438 1.05 14.62 -11.60
C GLY A 438 -0.14 15.50 -12.01
N GLN A 439 0.02 16.13 -13.16
CA GLN A 439 -1.00 16.96 -13.80
C GLN A 439 -1.86 16.10 -14.73
N TYR A 440 -3.17 16.07 -14.49
CA TYR A 440 -4.10 15.30 -15.31
C TYR A 440 -5.11 16.22 -16.00
N LYS A 441 -5.05 16.27 -17.33
CA LYS A 441 -5.97 17.09 -18.15
C LYS A 441 -7.41 16.58 -18.01
N GLN A 442 -8.29 17.45 -17.52
CA GLN A 442 -9.71 17.14 -17.33
C GLN A 442 -10.59 17.72 -18.43
N PRO A 443 -11.68 17.04 -18.81
CA PRO A 443 -12.61 17.57 -19.79
C PRO A 443 -13.36 18.77 -19.20
N LYS A 444 -13.24 19.95 -19.83
CA LYS A 444 -13.86 21.21 -19.34
C LYS A 444 -15.11 21.61 -20.11
N ARG A 445 -15.10 21.39 -21.43
CA ARG A 445 -16.21 21.76 -22.32
C ARG A 445 -16.56 20.61 -23.25
N VAL A 446 -17.83 20.53 -23.61
CA VAL A 446 -18.36 19.53 -24.53
C VAL A 446 -19.20 20.21 -25.60
N ILE A 447 -19.05 19.74 -26.84
CA ILE A 447 -19.78 20.19 -28.03
C ILE A 447 -20.55 19.00 -28.58
N VAL A 448 -21.84 19.16 -28.79
CA VAL A 448 -22.72 18.10 -29.27
C VAL A 448 -22.54 17.87 -30.79
N LYS A 449 -22.24 16.63 -31.21
CA LYS A 449 -22.08 16.26 -32.64
C LYS A 449 -23.39 15.80 -33.27
N HIS A 450 -24.23 15.11 -32.49
CA HIS A 450 -25.57 14.65 -32.89
C HIS A 450 -26.53 14.91 -31.74
N ARG A 451 -27.84 15.02 -32.00
CA ARG A 451 -28.83 15.22 -30.93
C ARG A 451 -28.64 14.18 -29.83
N ILE A 452 -28.50 14.64 -28.58
CA ILE A 452 -28.33 13.78 -27.40
C ILE A 452 -29.39 14.06 -26.35
N ASN A 453 -29.72 13.04 -25.57
CA ASN A 453 -30.60 13.18 -24.42
C ASN A 453 -29.82 13.60 -23.17
N ARG A 454 -30.49 14.36 -22.30
CA ARG A 454 -30.06 14.68 -20.94
C ARG A 454 -30.86 13.83 -19.95
N TYR A 455 -30.20 13.39 -18.89
CA TYR A 455 -30.76 12.48 -17.91
C TYR A 455 -30.53 12.97 -16.49
N GLN A 456 -31.37 12.51 -15.56
CA GLN A 456 -31.23 12.87 -14.15
C GLN A 456 -29.98 12.27 -13.49
N THR A 457 -29.54 11.08 -13.92
CA THR A 457 -28.43 10.35 -13.30
C THR A 457 -27.40 9.87 -14.33
N ALA A 458 -26.19 9.54 -13.86
CA ALA A 458 -25.13 8.96 -14.68
C ALA A 458 -25.46 7.57 -15.27
N ASN A 459 -26.53 6.91 -14.82
CA ASN A 459 -26.97 5.66 -15.44
C ASN A 459 -27.82 5.89 -16.70
N LEU A 460 -28.21 7.14 -16.99
CA LEU A 460 -29.01 7.51 -18.16
C LEU A 460 -30.36 6.78 -18.25
N THR A 461 -31.03 6.56 -17.11
CA THR A 461 -32.31 5.83 -17.04
C THR A 461 -33.53 6.73 -17.22
N LYS A 462 -33.53 7.92 -16.61
CA LYS A 462 -34.67 8.87 -16.69
C LYS A 462 -34.28 10.12 -17.48
N ARG A 463 -34.77 10.21 -18.72
CA ARG A 463 -34.59 11.38 -19.60
C ARG A 463 -35.30 12.59 -18.98
N ASN A 464 -34.65 13.73 -18.99
CA ASN A 464 -35.19 14.99 -18.46
C ASN A 464 -34.86 16.20 -19.37
N GLY A 465 -34.51 15.95 -20.63
CA GLY A 465 -34.19 16.97 -21.62
C GLY A 465 -33.40 16.42 -22.80
N SER A 466 -32.99 17.31 -23.70
CA SER A 466 -32.11 16.99 -24.83
C SER A 466 -31.35 18.21 -25.30
N TYR A 467 -30.29 17.98 -26.07
CA TYR A 467 -29.45 19.00 -26.67
C TYR A 467 -29.30 18.76 -28.17
N LYS A 468 -29.36 19.84 -28.97
CA LYS A 468 -29.24 19.78 -30.43
C LYS A 468 -27.76 19.76 -30.85
N ARG A 469 -27.48 19.37 -32.09
CA ARG A 469 -26.13 19.44 -32.70
C ARG A 469 -25.57 20.86 -32.58
N GLY A 470 -24.26 20.98 -32.38
CA GLY A 470 -23.53 22.25 -32.27
C GLY A 470 -23.56 22.88 -30.88
N GLN A 471 -24.50 22.49 -30.01
CA GLN A 471 -24.64 23.09 -28.69
C GLN A 471 -23.40 22.86 -27.82
N ARG A 472 -22.94 23.93 -27.15
CA ARG A 472 -21.75 23.94 -26.29
C ARG A 472 -22.16 23.99 -24.83
N MET A 473 -21.47 23.21 -23.99
CA MET A 473 -21.80 23.11 -22.57
C MET A 473 -20.54 22.99 -21.72
N THR A 474 -20.58 23.61 -20.53
CA THR A 474 -19.54 23.42 -19.51
C THR A 474 -19.77 22.09 -18.80
N ILE A 475 -18.69 21.31 -18.67
CA ILE A 475 -18.67 20.07 -17.88
C ILE A 475 -18.40 20.48 -16.43
N LYS A 476 -19.35 20.18 -15.53
CA LYS A 476 -19.19 20.43 -14.09
C LYS A 476 -18.19 19.46 -13.46
N HIS A 477 -18.29 18.19 -13.85
CA HIS A 477 -17.39 17.09 -13.50
C HIS A 477 -17.71 15.90 -14.41
N TYR A 478 -16.82 14.90 -14.44
CA TYR A 478 -17.11 13.60 -15.05
C TYR A 478 -17.26 12.53 -13.97
N THR A 479 -18.07 11.52 -14.27
CA THR A 479 -18.27 10.33 -13.42
C THR A 479 -18.45 9.11 -14.33
N PHE A 480 -18.81 7.96 -13.77
CA PHE A 480 -19.08 6.74 -14.53
C PHE A 480 -20.42 6.12 -14.13
N SER A 481 -21.13 5.56 -15.10
CA SER A 481 -22.31 4.74 -14.85
C SER A 481 -21.98 3.51 -14.01
N HIS A 482 -22.99 2.93 -13.37
CA HIS A 482 -22.89 1.70 -12.59
C HIS A 482 -21.81 1.76 -11.48
N ALA A 483 -21.60 2.91 -10.85
CA ALA A 483 -20.54 3.12 -9.86
C ALA A 483 -20.56 2.08 -8.71
N THR A 484 -21.75 1.68 -8.27
CA THR A 484 -21.95 0.73 -7.15
C THR A 484 -22.00 -0.74 -7.58
N ASN A 485 -22.37 -1.04 -8.83
CA ASN A 485 -22.46 -2.42 -9.33
C ASN A 485 -21.06 -2.98 -9.63
N LYS A 486 -20.63 -4.05 -8.97
CA LYS A 486 -19.26 -4.60 -9.11
C LYS A 486 -19.05 -5.51 -10.31
N GLN A 487 -20.11 -5.89 -11.02
CA GLN A 487 -20.05 -6.75 -12.19
C GLN A 487 -19.99 -5.95 -13.51
N LYS A 488 -20.48 -4.71 -13.54
CA LYS A 488 -20.46 -3.84 -14.73
C LYS A 488 -19.31 -2.82 -14.69
N ARG A 489 -18.50 -2.68 -15.76
CA ARG A 489 -17.33 -1.77 -15.79
C ARG A 489 -17.70 -0.30 -15.51
N GLY A 490 -18.78 0.18 -16.11
CA GLY A 490 -19.20 1.58 -16.04
C GLY A 490 -18.55 2.43 -17.14
N THR A 491 -19.34 3.33 -17.72
CA THR A 491 -18.95 4.17 -18.85
C THR A 491 -18.93 5.62 -18.41
N MET A 492 -17.97 6.40 -18.91
CA MET A 492 -17.84 7.82 -18.54
C MET A 492 -19.10 8.61 -18.92
N ARG A 493 -19.45 9.58 -18.08
CA ARG A 493 -20.57 10.51 -18.22
C ARG A 493 -20.15 11.90 -17.79
N PHE A 494 -20.67 12.91 -18.47
CA PHE A 494 -20.46 14.30 -18.08
C PHE A 494 -21.66 14.81 -17.31
N ALA A 495 -21.40 15.41 -16.15
CA ALA A 495 -22.37 16.22 -15.45
C ALA A 495 -22.35 17.63 -16.02
N VAL A 496 -23.53 18.15 -16.34
CA VAL A 496 -23.76 19.42 -17.01
C VAL A 496 -24.90 20.16 -16.32
N LYS A 497 -25.23 21.39 -16.75
CA LYS A 497 -26.43 22.06 -16.21
C LYS A 497 -27.68 21.20 -16.48
N GLY A 498 -28.46 20.94 -15.43
CA GLY A 498 -29.70 20.16 -15.49
C GLY A 498 -29.58 18.63 -15.55
N GLY A 499 -28.39 18.03 -15.51
CA GLY A 499 -28.27 16.57 -15.44
C GLY A 499 -26.96 15.99 -15.99
N TYR A 500 -27.06 14.80 -16.56
CA TYR A 500 -25.96 14.01 -17.12
C TYR A 500 -26.20 13.72 -18.61
N ILE A 501 -25.10 13.66 -19.36
CA ILE A 501 -25.10 13.31 -20.78
C ILE A 501 -24.04 12.23 -21.07
N THR A 502 -24.12 11.65 -22.26
CA THR A 502 -23.10 10.72 -22.76
C THR A 502 -21.75 11.40 -22.92
N ALA A 503 -20.66 10.69 -22.61
CA ALA A 503 -19.29 11.09 -22.91
C ALA A 503 -18.73 10.39 -24.16
N ASN A 504 -19.57 9.67 -24.91
CA ASN A 504 -19.16 8.93 -26.09
C ASN A 504 -18.77 9.89 -27.22
N GLN A 505 -17.53 9.79 -27.70
CA GLN A 505 -16.95 10.67 -28.70
C GLN A 505 -17.64 10.64 -30.07
N LYS A 506 -18.44 9.59 -30.35
CA LYS A 506 -19.32 9.56 -31.52
C LYS A 506 -20.36 10.69 -31.45
N PHE A 507 -20.91 10.95 -30.27
CA PHE A 507 -21.99 11.91 -30.05
C PHE A 507 -21.53 13.29 -29.57
N VAL A 508 -20.33 13.38 -29.00
CA VAL A 508 -19.81 14.63 -28.44
C VAL A 508 -18.32 14.82 -28.74
N ARG A 509 -17.89 16.07 -28.96
CA ARG A 509 -16.48 16.48 -28.99
C ARG A 509 -16.12 17.15 -27.66
N VAL A 510 -14.96 16.83 -27.11
CA VAL A 510 -14.54 17.28 -25.77
C VAL A 510 -13.27 18.09 -25.89
N ASN A 511 -13.27 19.29 -25.32
CA ASN A 511 -12.07 20.11 -25.20
C ASN A 511 -11.53 19.95 -23.78
N ARG A 512 -10.25 19.55 -23.67
CA ARG A 512 -9.54 19.25 -22.43
C ARG A 512 -8.69 20.43 -21.98
#